data_AF-A0A945ICY0-F1
#
_entry.id   AF-A0A945ICY0-F1
#
_cell.length_a   1.000
_cell.length_b   1.000
_cell.length_c   1.000
_cell.angle_alpha   90.00
_cell.angle_beta   90.00
_cell.angle_gamma   90.00
#
_symmetry.space_group_name_H-M   'P 1'
#
loop_
_entity.id
_entity.type
_entity.pdbx_description
1 polymer ?
#
loop_
_entity_poly.entity_id
_entity_poly.type
_entity_poly.pdbx_seq_one_letter_code
_entity_poly.pdbx_strand_id
1 'polypeptide(L)'
;MGKTFWMLVTTQENLDITRSRGFSIQGVDTKNRKKAVRMGPQDRVLYYVSDKKGFAATATVTSDSFEDEERIWKHHREKEVFPHRVELNADVVLDEPDYIDGFQVGPTLEYVKKWPPHLWSHAFFGMLHIIPQRDFYFVEAELRRAGGIAPPPPVIEAPVDTQVVAVAVANSVEVSSGFTTGYSQSLNKARKKFLALARTRRKRSNCRRVLQRR
;
A
#
# COMPACT_ATOMS: atom_id res chain seq x y z
N MET A 1 7.96 -16.46 11.86
CA MET A 1 8.97 -15.45 11.49
C MET A 1 8.26 -14.15 11.14
N GLY A 2 8.89 -12.99 11.32
CA GLY A 2 8.28 -11.71 10.94
C GLY A 2 8.16 -11.58 9.42
N LYS A 3 7.14 -10.86 8.94
CA LYS A 3 6.95 -10.58 7.51
C LYS A 3 8.07 -9.66 7.02
N THR A 4 8.81 -10.07 5.99
CA THR A 4 9.78 -9.21 5.33
C THR A 4 9.09 -8.48 4.18
N PHE A 5 9.42 -7.19 4.05
CA PHE A 5 8.90 -6.35 2.98
C PHE A 5 10.01 -6.10 1.97
N TRP A 6 9.75 -6.52 0.74
CA TRP A 6 10.66 -6.44 -0.38
C TRP A 6 10.15 -5.41 -1.37
N MET A 7 11.07 -4.70 -2.00
CA MET A 7 10.81 -3.89 -3.18
C MET A 7 11.57 -4.52 -4.35
N LEU A 8 10.84 -4.83 -5.42
CA LEU A 8 11.37 -5.39 -6.65
C LEU A 8 11.32 -4.32 -7.73
N VAL A 9 12.49 -4.01 -8.28
CA VAL A 9 12.68 -3.06 -9.37
C VAL A 9 12.73 -3.83 -10.68
N THR A 10 11.83 -3.51 -11.60
CA THR A 10 11.71 -4.15 -12.91
C THR A 10 11.46 -3.12 -14.01
N THR A 11 11.63 -3.54 -15.26
CA THR A 11 11.23 -2.77 -16.45
C THR A 11 9.75 -2.98 -16.76
N GLN A 12 9.17 -2.09 -17.57
CA GLN A 12 7.78 -2.19 -18.00
C GLN A 12 7.53 -3.51 -18.73
N GLU A 13 8.39 -3.86 -19.68
CA GLU A 13 8.24 -5.08 -20.48
C GLU A 13 8.19 -6.34 -19.62
N ASN A 14 9.03 -6.41 -18.60
CA ASN A 14 9.08 -7.57 -17.70
C ASN A 14 7.86 -7.63 -16.78
N LEU A 15 7.35 -6.47 -16.36
CA LEU A 15 6.11 -6.41 -15.59
C LEU A 15 4.91 -6.88 -16.44
N ASP A 16 4.85 -6.52 -17.72
CA ASP A 16 3.78 -6.93 -18.63
C ASP A 16 3.78 -8.45 -18.87
N ILE A 17 4.98 -9.06 -18.95
CA ILE A 17 5.14 -10.53 -19.02
C ILE A 17 4.62 -11.17 -17.73
N THR A 18 5.03 -10.67 -16.56
CA THR A 18 4.57 -11.20 -15.26
C THR A 18 3.05 -11.02 -15.10
N ARG A 19 2.51 -9.88 -15.54
CA ARG A 19 1.07 -9.58 -15.54
C ARG A 19 0.29 -10.53 -16.45
N SER A 20 0.79 -10.82 -17.65
CA SER A 20 0.17 -11.77 -18.58
C SER A 20 0.10 -13.18 -18.01
N ARG A 21 1.01 -13.53 -17.09
CA ARG A 21 1.02 -14.79 -16.34
C ARG A 21 0.24 -14.73 -15.02
N GLY A 22 -0.44 -13.61 -14.74
CA GLY A 22 -1.25 -13.41 -13.54
C GLY A 22 -0.45 -13.26 -12.25
N PHE A 23 0.80 -12.80 -12.30
CA PHE A 23 1.69 -12.68 -11.13
C PHE A 23 1.90 -14.01 -10.39
N SER A 24 1.84 -15.14 -11.09
CA SER A 24 2.03 -16.46 -10.50
C SER A 24 3.47 -16.73 -10.07
N ILE A 25 4.44 -16.26 -10.84
CA ILE A 25 5.86 -16.55 -10.64
C ILE A 25 6.66 -15.27 -10.85
N GLN A 26 7.67 -15.06 -10.01
CA GLN A 26 8.66 -14.01 -10.17
C GLN A 26 10.08 -14.55 -10.05
N GLY A 27 10.87 -14.31 -11.08
CA GLY A 27 12.29 -14.64 -11.11
C GLY A 27 13.15 -13.55 -10.49
N VAL A 28 14.32 -13.95 -9.98
CA VAL A 28 15.34 -13.08 -9.39
C VAL A 28 16.70 -13.40 -10.00
N ASP A 29 17.49 -12.35 -10.24
CA ASP A 29 18.86 -12.47 -10.74
C ASP A 29 19.73 -13.38 -9.87
N THR A 30 20.66 -14.09 -10.52
CA THR A 30 21.72 -14.86 -9.86
C THR A 30 22.51 -14.04 -8.83
N LYS A 31 22.79 -12.77 -9.11
CA LYS A 31 23.48 -11.85 -8.19
C LYS A 31 22.74 -11.68 -6.86
N ASN A 32 21.41 -11.74 -6.90
CA ASN A 32 20.54 -11.57 -5.75
C ASN A 32 20.07 -12.91 -5.17
N ARG A 33 20.68 -14.04 -5.55
CA ARG A 33 20.37 -15.39 -5.02
C ARG A 33 20.22 -15.44 -3.51
N LYS A 34 21.16 -14.86 -2.76
CA LYS A 34 21.13 -14.87 -1.28
C LYS A 34 19.88 -14.20 -0.71
N LYS A 35 19.35 -13.18 -1.40
CA LYS A 35 18.10 -12.51 -1.01
C LYS A 35 16.89 -13.33 -1.42
N ALA A 36 16.92 -13.95 -2.60
CA ALA A 36 15.84 -14.84 -3.06
C ALA A 36 15.63 -16.02 -2.11
N VAL A 37 16.73 -16.68 -1.69
CA VAL A 37 16.68 -17.79 -0.71
C VAL A 37 16.20 -17.34 0.67
N ARG A 38 16.33 -16.05 0.99
CA ARG A 38 15.81 -15.48 2.24
C ARG A 38 14.31 -15.17 2.16
N MET A 39 13.75 -15.03 0.95
CA MET A 39 12.31 -14.84 0.79
C MET A 39 11.62 -16.13 1.19
N GLY A 40 10.59 -15.97 2.03
CA GLY A 40 9.76 -17.08 2.46
C GLY A 40 8.27 -16.76 2.26
N PRO A 41 7.40 -17.75 2.48
CA PRO A 41 5.96 -17.54 2.45
C PRO A 41 5.54 -16.44 3.42
N GLN A 42 4.51 -15.68 3.04
CA GLN A 42 3.97 -14.51 3.76
C GLN A 42 4.79 -13.22 3.68
N ASP A 43 5.95 -13.24 3.02
CA ASP A 43 6.64 -12.01 2.65
C ASP A 43 5.83 -11.22 1.63
N ARG A 44 6.02 -9.90 1.61
CA ARG A 44 5.32 -9.01 0.67
C ARG A 44 6.29 -8.31 -0.24
N VAL A 45 5.91 -8.18 -1.50
CA VAL A 45 6.72 -7.63 -2.57
C VAL A 45 6.00 -6.45 -3.19
N LEU A 46 6.69 -5.32 -3.28
CA LEU A 46 6.26 -4.09 -3.94
C LEU A 46 6.98 -3.97 -5.29
N TYR A 47 6.23 -3.78 -6.37
CA TYR A 47 6.77 -3.61 -7.71
C TYR A 47 7.00 -2.13 -8.04
N TYR A 48 8.25 -1.79 -8.34
CA TYR A 48 8.67 -0.49 -8.85
C TYR A 48 9.14 -0.63 -10.30
N VAL A 49 8.58 0.19 -11.19
CA VAL A 49 8.93 0.22 -12.61
C VAL A 49 9.99 1.30 -12.82
N SER A 50 11.21 0.89 -13.18
CA SER A 50 12.33 1.82 -13.38
C SER A 50 12.10 2.80 -14.53
N ASP A 51 11.47 2.33 -15.60
CA ASP A 51 11.31 3.08 -16.86
C ASP A 51 10.32 4.24 -16.70
N LYS A 52 9.22 3.97 -15.98
CA LYS A 52 8.19 4.95 -15.65
C LYS A 52 8.43 5.68 -14.34
N LYS A 53 9.43 5.21 -13.56
CA LYS A 53 9.73 5.68 -12.21
C LYS A 53 8.49 5.69 -11.31
N GLY A 54 7.71 4.62 -11.35
CA GLY A 54 6.43 4.54 -10.64
C GLY A 54 6.19 3.19 -9.97
N PHE A 55 5.28 3.19 -9.00
CA PHE A 55 4.84 1.98 -8.32
C PHE A 55 3.61 1.41 -9.03
N ALA A 56 3.63 0.11 -9.31
CA ALA A 56 2.64 -0.52 -10.18
C ALA A 56 1.79 -1.58 -9.48
N ALA A 57 2.38 -2.36 -8.57
CA ALA A 57 1.69 -3.51 -7.98
C ALA A 57 2.27 -3.91 -6.63
N THR A 58 1.48 -4.65 -5.86
CA THR A 58 1.90 -5.38 -4.66
C THR A 58 1.49 -6.85 -4.78
N ALA A 59 2.34 -7.74 -4.29
CA ALA A 59 2.09 -9.18 -4.26
C ALA A 59 2.56 -9.77 -2.92
N THR A 60 1.96 -10.91 -2.57
CA THR A 60 2.34 -11.72 -1.42
C THR A 60 3.01 -13.00 -1.90
N VAL A 61 4.11 -13.38 -1.25
CA VAL A 61 4.85 -14.62 -1.52
C VAL A 61 4.09 -15.80 -0.92
N THR A 62 3.86 -16.83 -1.74
CA THR A 62 3.13 -18.05 -1.32
C THR A 62 4.04 -19.25 -1.11
N SER A 63 5.18 -19.32 -1.81
CA SER A 63 6.12 -20.46 -1.74
C SER A 63 7.50 -20.03 -1.25
N ASP A 64 8.33 -21.04 -0.93
CA ASP A 64 9.77 -20.85 -0.82
C ASP A 64 10.41 -20.68 -2.22
N SER A 65 11.66 -20.22 -2.24
CA SER A 65 12.42 -20.07 -3.49
C SER A 65 12.80 -21.41 -4.09
N PHE A 66 12.56 -21.59 -5.39
CA PHE A 66 13.00 -22.76 -6.16
C PHE A 66 13.86 -22.35 -7.36
N GLU A 67 14.51 -23.33 -7.99
CA GLU A 67 15.41 -23.10 -9.12
C GLU A 67 14.79 -23.62 -10.43
N ASP A 68 14.75 -22.79 -11.46
CA ASP A 68 14.21 -23.11 -12.79
C ASP A 68 14.82 -22.21 -13.88
N GLU A 69 15.22 -22.82 -14.98
CA GLU A 69 15.97 -22.22 -16.09
C GLU A 69 15.11 -21.88 -17.33
N GLU A 70 13.77 -21.88 -17.24
CA GLU A 70 12.92 -21.42 -18.36
C GLU A 70 13.12 -19.92 -18.66
N ARG A 71 13.38 -19.54 -19.90
CA ARG A 71 13.58 -18.11 -20.24
C ARG A 71 12.26 -17.35 -20.37
N ILE A 72 11.77 -16.81 -19.25
CA ILE A 72 10.51 -16.04 -19.19
C ILE A 72 10.74 -14.54 -19.41
N TRP A 73 11.70 -13.97 -18.68
CA TRP A 73 11.95 -12.53 -18.67
C TRP A 73 13.07 -12.13 -19.62
N LYS A 74 13.05 -10.86 -20.02
CA LYS A 74 14.12 -10.25 -20.80
C LYS A 74 15.15 -9.61 -19.88
N HIS A 75 16.41 -9.79 -20.20
CA HIS A 75 17.52 -9.14 -19.50
C HIS A 75 18.57 -8.66 -20.51
N HIS A 76 19.30 -7.60 -20.15
CA HIS A 76 20.37 -7.05 -21.01
C HIS A 76 21.50 -8.06 -21.28
N ARG A 77 21.70 -9.01 -20.36
CA ARG A 77 22.63 -10.13 -20.55
C ARG A 77 21.86 -11.33 -21.06
N GLU A 78 22.23 -11.81 -22.24
CA GLU A 78 21.61 -12.99 -22.85
C GLU A 78 21.78 -14.27 -22.04
N LYS A 79 22.78 -14.35 -21.16
CA LYS A 79 23.02 -15.53 -20.30
C LYS A 79 22.16 -15.55 -19.04
N GLU A 80 21.49 -14.45 -18.68
CA GLU A 80 20.70 -14.41 -17.45
C GLU A 80 19.30 -14.97 -17.72
N VAL A 81 18.95 -16.02 -16.99
CA VAL A 81 17.66 -16.73 -17.15
C VAL A 81 16.77 -16.60 -15.90
N PHE A 82 17.23 -15.88 -14.88
CA PHE A 82 16.56 -15.72 -13.59
C PHE A 82 16.24 -17.07 -12.92
N PRO A 83 17.28 -17.84 -12.53
CA PRO A 83 17.12 -19.21 -12.08
C PRO A 83 16.32 -19.30 -10.77
N HIS A 84 16.50 -18.35 -9.85
CA HIS A 84 15.80 -18.37 -8.57
C HIS A 84 14.42 -17.74 -8.72
N ARG A 85 13.38 -18.51 -8.46
CA ARG A 85 11.98 -18.10 -8.60
C ARG A 85 11.23 -18.26 -7.31
N VAL A 86 10.17 -17.48 -7.19
CA VAL A 86 9.24 -17.50 -6.08
C VAL A 86 7.82 -17.42 -6.63
N GLU A 87 6.92 -18.23 -6.07
CA GLU A 87 5.50 -18.11 -6.37
C GLU A 87 4.89 -16.94 -5.61
N LEU A 88 4.07 -16.18 -6.34
CA LEU A 88 3.44 -14.98 -5.84
C LEU A 88 1.93 -15.04 -6.07
N ASN A 89 1.24 -14.24 -5.28
CA ASN A 89 -0.16 -13.90 -5.48
C ASN A 89 -0.30 -12.38 -5.49
N ALA A 90 -0.89 -11.81 -6.54
CA ALA A 90 -1.09 -10.37 -6.64
C ALA A 90 -2.17 -9.89 -5.67
N ASP A 91 -1.85 -8.87 -4.88
CA ASP A 91 -2.80 -8.21 -3.98
C ASP A 91 -3.49 -7.03 -4.68
N VAL A 92 -2.70 -6.15 -5.29
CA VAL A 92 -3.15 -4.93 -5.97
C VAL A 92 -2.30 -4.74 -7.21
N VAL A 93 -2.94 -4.52 -8.35
CA VAL A 93 -2.28 -4.27 -9.63
C VAL A 93 -2.97 -3.07 -10.27
N LEU A 94 -2.18 -2.07 -10.67
CA LEU A 94 -2.66 -0.90 -11.39
C LEU A 94 -2.33 -0.99 -12.87
N ASP A 95 -3.02 -0.23 -13.69
CA ASP A 95 -2.68 -0.05 -15.10
C ASP A 95 -1.66 1.09 -15.28
N GLU A 96 -0.95 1.07 -16.41
CA GLU A 96 0.12 2.03 -16.73
C GLU A 96 -0.22 3.51 -16.48
N PRO A 97 -1.43 4.03 -16.83
CA PRO A 97 -1.75 5.44 -16.57
C PRO A 97 -1.99 5.75 -15.08
N ASP A 98 -2.29 4.74 -14.27
CA ASP A 98 -2.65 4.89 -12.86
C ASP A 98 -1.46 4.60 -11.93
N TYR A 99 -0.26 4.40 -12.48
CA TYR A 99 0.94 4.21 -11.68
C TYR A 99 1.19 5.40 -10.79
N ILE A 100 1.57 5.12 -9.55
CA ILE A 100 1.92 6.18 -8.61
C ILE A 100 3.29 6.71 -8.99
N ASP A 101 3.38 8.02 -9.18
CA ASP A 101 4.62 8.70 -9.48
C ASP A 101 5.63 8.56 -8.31
N GLY A 102 6.78 7.95 -8.61
CA GLY A 102 7.88 7.78 -7.69
C GLY A 102 8.50 9.11 -7.25
N PHE A 103 8.37 10.19 -8.02
CA PHE A 103 8.83 11.52 -7.57
C PHE A 103 7.98 12.10 -6.45
N GLN A 104 6.70 11.73 -6.37
CA GLN A 104 5.80 12.18 -5.31
C GLN A 104 6.02 11.36 -4.02
N VAL A 105 6.17 10.05 -4.18
CA VAL A 105 6.27 9.11 -3.05
C VAL A 105 7.70 8.95 -2.54
N GLY A 106 8.67 8.85 -3.45
CA GLY A 106 10.06 8.51 -3.17
C GLY A 106 10.72 9.35 -2.07
N PRO A 107 10.68 10.70 -2.13
CA PRO A 107 11.25 11.56 -1.09
C PRO A 107 10.60 11.41 0.30
N THR A 108 9.37 10.88 0.36
CA THR A 108 8.62 10.67 1.60
C THR A 108 9.00 9.36 2.28
N LEU A 109 9.57 8.39 1.55
CA LEU A 109 9.93 7.08 2.06
C LEU A 109 11.12 7.16 3.03
N GLU A 110 11.00 6.48 4.16
CA GLU A 110 12.07 6.36 5.14
C GLU A 110 13.30 5.64 4.55
N TYR A 111 13.07 4.66 3.68
CA TYR A 111 14.11 3.93 2.96
C TYR A 111 15.08 4.86 2.20
N VAL A 112 14.54 5.92 1.60
CA VAL A 112 15.27 6.81 0.71
C VAL A 112 15.91 7.99 1.46
N LYS A 113 15.56 8.19 2.73
CA LYS A 113 16.05 9.30 3.58
C LYS A 113 17.57 9.33 3.76
N LYS A 114 18.27 8.21 3.52
CA LYS A 114 19.74 8.12 3.53
C LYS A 114 20.40 8.84 2.35
N TRP A 115 19.65 9.09 1.29
CA TRP A 115 20.13 9.72 0.07
C TRP A 115 19.78 11.20 0.02
N PRO A 116 20.61 12.04 -0.64
CA PRO A 116 20.24 13.42 -0.92
C PRO A 116 18.91 13.49 -1.70
N PRO A 117 18.03 14.46 -1.39
CA PRO A 117 16.70 14.54 -2.01
C PRO A 117 16.69 14.68 -3.54
N HIS A 118 17.79 15.10 -4.16
CA HIS A 118 17.91 15.23 -5.62
C HIS A 118 18.42 13.94 -6.30
N LEU A 119 19.01 13.01 -5.53
CA LEU A 119 19.58 11.74 -6.01
C LEU A 119 18.84 10.52 -5.46
N TRP A 120 17.63 10.73 -4.97
CA TRP A 120 16.80 9.72 -4.29
C TRP A 120 16.60 8.46 -5.16
N SER A 121 16.48 8.62 -6.49
CA SER A 121 16.27 7.50 -7.42
C SER A 121 17.42 6.50 -7.45
N HIS A 122 18.63 6.90 -7.05
CA HIS A 122 19.77 5.98 -6.95
C HIS A 122 19.60 4.95 -5.83
N ALA A 123 18.73 5.20 -4.85
CA ALA A 123 18.38 4.22 -3.83
C ALA A 123 17.77 2.94 -4.44
N PHE A 124 17.13 3.05 -5.60
CA PHE A 124 16.48 1.95 -6.31
C PHE A 124 17.41 1.25 -7.33
N PHE A 125 18.71 1.50 -7.27
CA PHE A 125 19.64 0.78 -8.11
C PHE A 125 19.78 -0.69 -7.66
N GLY A 126 19.57 -1.61 -8.60
CA GLY A 126 19.51 -3.06 -8.35
C GLY A 126 18.08 -3.59 -8.44
N MET A 127 17.92 -4.92 -8.42
CA MET A 127 16.61 -5.56 -8.62
C MET A 127 15.80 -5.70 -7.33
N LEU A 128 16.45 -5.96 -6.18
CA LEU A 128 15.75 -6.37 -4.97
C LEU A 128 16.27 -5.63 -3.73
N HIS A 129 15.37 -4.98 -3.01
CA HIS A 129 15.67 -4.17 -1.83
C HIS A 129 14.75 -4.56 -0.66
N ILE A 130 15.25 -4.41 0.56
CA ILE A 130 14.45 -4.59 1.78
C ILE A 130 13.99 -3.20 2.23
N ILE A 131 12.69 -3.05 2.47
CA ILE A 131 12.08 -1.79 2.88
C ILE A 131 11.40 -1.93 4.25
N PRO A 132 11.25 -0.82 5.01
CA PRO A 132 10.54 -0.87 6.28
C PRO A 132 9.05 -1.06 6.04
N GLN A 133 8.39 -1.73 7.00
CA GLN A 133 6.96 -2.01 6.97
C GLN A 133 6.09 -0.76 6.78
N ARG A 134 6.49 0.36 7.43
CA ARG A 134 5.79 1.64 7.34
C ARG A 134 5.70 2.15 5.90
N ASP A 135 6.83 2.11 5.18
CA ASP A 135 6.91 2.57 3.79
C ASP A 135 6.06 1.68 2.88
N PHE A 136 6.12 0.35 3.08
CA PHE A 136 5.31 -0.58 2.30
C PHE A 136 3.81 -0.26 2.41
N TYR A 137 3.30 -0.10 3.63
CA TYR A 137 1.88 0.20 3.83
C TYR A 137 1.47 1.57 3.30
N PHE A 138 2.37 2.55 3.37
CA PHE A 138 2.12 3.86 2.79
C PHE A 138 1.89 3.75 1.27
N VAL A 139 2.79 3.06 0.55
CA VAL A 139 2.65 2.87 -0.90
C VAL A 139 1.44 2.01 -1.24
N GLU A 140 1.19 0.93 -0.49
CA GLU A 140 0.02 0.08 -0.70
C GLU A 140 -1.30 0.88 -0.54
N ALA A 141 -1.37 1.77 0.44
CA ALA A 141 -2.54 2.61 0.64
C ALA A 141 -2.76 3.58 -0.52
N GLU A 142 -1.70 4.16 -1.07
CA GLU A 142 -1.79 4.97 -2.29
C GLU A 142 -2.19 4.14 -3.51
N LEU A 143 -1.70 2.89 -3.63
CA LEU A 143 -2.04 2.02 -4.76
C LEU A 143 -3.53 1.68 -4.73
N ARG A 144 -4.06 1.36 -3.56
CA ARG A 144 -5.50 1.11 -3.37
C ARG A 144 -6.34 2.34 -3.70
N ARG A 145 -5.89 3.53 -3.29
CA ARG A 145 -6.55 4.81 -3.62
C ARG A 145 -6.61 5.04 -5.13
N ALA A 146 -5.49 4.84 -5.84
CA ALA A 146 -5.43 4.99 -7.29
C ALA A 146 -6.29 3.94 -8.01
N GLY A 147 -6.29 2.69 -7.56
CA GLY A 147 -7.11 1.61 -8.12
C GLY A 147 -8.60 1.68 -7.77
N GLY A 148 -9.06 2.74 -7.08
CA GLY A 148 -10.46 2.88 -6.66
C GLY A 148 -10.94 1.84 -5.64
N ILE A 149 -10.02 1.03 -5.11
CA ILE A 149 -10.29 0.06 -4.05
C ILE A 149 -10.30 0.85 -2.76
N ALA A 150 -11.50 1.04 -2.19
CA ALA A 150 -11.64 1.74 -0.92
C ALA A 150 -10.66 1.11 0.10
N PRO A 151 -9.79 1.90 0.74
CA PRO A 151 -8.87 1.36 1.73
C PRO A 151 -9.71 0.64 2.79
N PRO A 152 -9.31 -0.57 3.23
CA PRO A 152 -9.93 -1.13 4.43
C PRO A 152 -9.82 -0.05 5.50
N PRO A 153 -10.92 0.29 6.19
CA PRO A 153 -10.89 1.32 7.22
C PRO A 153 -9.72 1.00 8.15
N PRO A 154 -8.94 2.02 8.57
CA PRO A 154 -7.82 1.78 9.46
C PRO A 154 -8.35 0.94 10.61
N VAL A 155 -7.80 -0.27 10.78
CA VAL A 155 -8.00 -1.09 11.97
C VAL A 155 -7.26 -0.32 13.06
N ILE A 156 -7.91 0.72 13.56
CA ILE A 156 -7.68 1.22 14.90
C ILE A 156 -8.12 0.03 15.72
N GLU A 157 -7.15 -0.78 16.16
CA GLU A 157 -7.38 -1.73 17.23
C GLU A 157 -8.04 -0.91 18.33
N ALA A 158 -9.35 -1.14 18.49
CA ALA A 158 -10.11 -0.51 19.55
C ALA A 158 -9.35 -0.78 20.85
N PRO A 159 -9.23 0.21 21.76
CA PRO A 159 -8.59 -0.03 23.03
C PRO A 159 -9.28 -1.25 23.65
N VAL A 160 -8.50 -2.32 23.83
CA VAL A 160 -8.92 -3.50 24.57
C VAL A 160 -9.40 -2.97 25.91
N ASP A 161 -10.70 -3.06 26.16
CA ASP A 161 -11.30 -2.77 27.45
C ASP A 161 -10.54 -3.62 28.47
N THR A 162 -9.62 -2.97 29.17
CA THR A 162 -8.95 -3.54 30.33
C THR A 162 -10.06 -3.66 31.37
N GLN A 163 -10.65 -4.85 31.46
CA GLN A 163 -11.50 -5.21 32.57
C GLN A 163 -10.63 -5.21 33.83
N VAL A 164 -10.56 -4.07 34.48
CA VAL A 164 -10.24 -3.97 35.91
C VAL A 164 -11.32 -4.77 36.64
N VAL A 165 -10.98 -6.00 37.00
CA VAL A 165 -11.78 -6.81 37.91
C VAL A 165 -11.70 -6.13 39.28
N ALA A 166 -12.68 -5.29 39.57
CA ALA A 166 -12.91 -4.75 40.89
C ALA A 166 -13.42 -5.89 41.79
N VAL A 167 -12.52 -6.45 42.59
CA VAL A 167 -12.90 -7.32 43.71
C VAL A 167 -13.56 -6.44 44.76
N ALA A 168 -14.89 -6.49 44.80
CA ALA A 168 -15.70 -5.88 45.83
C ALA A 168 -15.44 -6.59 47.17
N VAL A 169 -14.80 -5.90 48.11
CA VAL A 169 -14.84 -6.25 49.53
C VAL A 169 -15.82 -5.30 50.21
N ALA A 170 -16.79 -5.92 50.88
CA ALA A 170 -17.85 -5.29 51.64
C ALA A 170 -17.33 -4.27 52.66
N ASN A 171 -18.09 -3.19 52.86
CA ASN A 171 -18.72 -2.94 54.16
C ASN A 171 -19.79 -1.86 54.06
N SER A 172 -20.96 -2.22 54.57
CA SER A 172 -22.12 -1.39 54.81
C SER A 172 -21.80 -0.32 55.86
N VAL A 173 -22.00 0.95 55.53
CA VAL A 173 -22.42 1.98 56.49
C VAL A 173 -23.30 2.97 55.74
N GLU A 174 -24.58 3.00 56.12
CA GLU A 174 -25.51 4.06 55.76
C GLU A 174 -25.15 5.33 56.54
N VAL A 175 -24.90 6.44 55.85
CA VAL A 175 -25.16 7.77 56.40
C VAL A 175 -25.74 8.66 55.32
N SER A 176 -26.79 9.34 55.74
CA SER A 176 -27.76 10.16 55.05
C SER A 176 -27.25 11.50 54.51
N SER A 177 -28.07 12.03 53.60
CA SER A 177 -28.36 13.45 53.34
C SER A 177 -27.73 14.12 52.09
N GLY A 178 -28.65 14.54 51.20
CA GLY A 178 -28.66 15.85 50.55
C GLY A 178 -27.68 16.09 49.40
N PHE A 179 -28.19 16.08 48.16
CA PHE A 179 -28.28 17.26 47.28
C PHE A 179 -28.65 16.80 45.86
N THR A 180 -29.87 17.16 45.43
CA THR A 180 -30.28 17.05 44.03
C THR A 180 -30.05 18.36 43.31
N THR A 181 -29.79 18.24 42.00
CA THR A 181 -30.11 19.21 40.95
C THR A 181 -28.96 20.09 40.46
N GLY A 182 -28.57 19.83 39.21
CA GLY A 182 -28.29 20.90 38.25
C GLY A 182 -26.94 20.80 37.55
N TYR A 183 -26.88 20.12 36.39
CA TYR A 183 -26.19 20.62 35.18
C TYR A 183 -26.36 19.63 34.01
N SER A 184 -27.55 19.60 33.39
CA SER A 184 -27.78 18.86 32.14
C SER A 184 -28.46 19.74 31.08
N GLN A 185 -27.93 20.94 30.83
CA GLN A 185 -28.37 21.77 29.72
C GLN A 185 -27.21 22.52 29.08
N SER A 186 -26.39 21.82 28.29
CA SER A 186 -25.57 22.42 27.24
C SER A 186 -24.95 21.30 26.42
N LEU A 187 -25.65 20.85 25.36
CA LEU A 187 -25.05 20.15 24.19
C LEU A 187 -26.09 19.78 23.11
N ASN A 188 -27.35 20.20 23.22
CA ASN A 188 -28.41 19.88 22.24
C ASN A 188 -28.87 21.07 21.37
N LYS A 189 -28.03 22.10 21.15
CA LYS A 189 -28.39 23.31 20.37
C LYS A 189 -27.48 23.60 19.16
N ALA A 190 -26.77 22.62 18.61
CA ALA A 190 -25.99 22.80 17.37
C ALA A 190 -26.25 21.72 16.30
N ARG A 191 -27.33 20.92 16.44
CA ARG A 191 -27.72 19.87 15.49
C ARG A 191 -28.87 20.25 14.54
N LYS A 192 -29.27 21.52 14.48
CA LYS A 192 -30.42 22.00 13.67
C LYS A 192 -30.15 23.22 12.80
N LYS A 193 -28.92 23.40 12.35
CA LYS A 193 -28.57 24.47 11.40
C LYS A 193 -27.90 23.87 10.17
N PHE A 194 -28.67 23.92 9.07
CA PHE A 194 -28.21 23.90 7.69
C PHE A 194 -27.88 22.55 7.03
N LEU A 195 -28.80 21.60 7.21
CA LEU A 195 -29.18 20.61 6.20
C LEU A 195 -29.92 21.29 5.00
N ALA A 196 -29.43 22.44 4.50
CA ALA A 196 -30.14 23.31 3.56
C ALA A 196 -29.20 23.97 2.52
N LEU A 197 -28.25 23.22 1.98
CA LEU A 197 -27.50 23.61 0.77
C LEU A 197 -27.44 22.52 -0.31
N ALA A 198 -28.24 21.46 -0.16
CA ALA A 198 -28.30 20.34 -1.08
C ALA A 198 -29.68 20.26 -1.73
N ARG A 199 -29.96 21.17 -2.67
CA ARG A 199 -30.95 21.04 -3.77
C ARG A 199 -31.00 22.36 -4.54
N THR A 200 -30.93 22.27 -5.88
CA THR A 200 -30.79 23.33 -6.90
C THR A 200 -29.31 23.62 -7.23
N ARG A 201 -28.75 23.43 -8.43
CA ARG A 201 -29.31 23.35 -9.79
C ARG A 201 -28.54 22.32 -10.65
N ARG A 202 -29.25 21.29 -11.13
CA ARG A 202 -28.93 20.58 -12.38
C ARG A 202 -29.28 21.47 -13.58
N LYS A 203 -28.54 21.30 -14.67
CA LYS A 203 -28.73 21.77 -16.08
C LYS A 203 -28.05 23.08 -16.49
N ARG A 204 -26.96 22.93 -17.25
CA ARG A 204 -26.43 23.71 -18.40
C ARG A 204 -24.95 23.32 -18.47
N SER A 205 -24.40 22.69 -19.50
CA SER A 205 -24.40 23.12 -20.90
C SER A 205 -23.93 21.96 -21.79
N ASN A 206 -24.76 21.58 -22.76
CA ASN A 206 -24.37 20.75 -23.88
C ASN A 206 -24.80 21.52 -25.14
N CYS A 207 -23.87 22.20 -25.83
CA CYS A 207 -23.98 22.60 -27.25
C CYS A 207 -22.80 23.47 -27.72
N ARG A 208 -22.32 23.14 -28.94
CA ARG A 208 -21.49 23.91 -29.90
C ARG A 208 -19.97 23.81 -29.69
N ARG A 209 -19.14 23.59 -30.71
CA ARG A 209 -19.38 23.48 -32.16
C ARG A 209 -18.15 22.86 -32.84
N VAL A 210 -18.44 22.13 -33.91
CA VAL A 210 -17.59 21.75 -35.02
C VAL A 210 -17.06 23.00 -35.74
N LEU A 211 -15.87 22.88 -36.35
CA LEU A 211 -15.22 23.68 -37.41
C LEU A 211 -13.94 24.39 -36.95
N GLN A 212 -12.80 23.81 -37.33
CA GLN A 212 -11.86 24.48 -38.23
C GLN A 212 -11.01 23.43 -38.97
N ARG A 213 -11.46 23.11 -40.18
CA ARG A 213 -10.60 22.71 -41.29
C ARG A 213 -10.47 23.95 -42.18
N ARG A 214 -9.25 24.39 -42.41
CA ARG A 214 -8.76 24.94 -43.68
C ARG A 214 -7.26 24.77 -43.70
#